data_AF-A0A259JAX7-F1
#
_entry.id   AF-A0A259JAX7-F1
#
_cell.length_a   1.000
_cell.length_b   1.000
_cell.length_c   1.000
_cell.angle_alpha   90.00
_cell.angle_beta   90.00
_cell.angle_gamma   90.00
#
_symmetry.space_group_name_H-M   'P 1'
#
loop_
_entity.id
_entity.type
_entity.pdbx_description
1 polymer ?
#
loop_
_entity_poly.entity_id
_entity_poly.type
_entity_poly.pdbx_seq_one_letter_code
_entity_poly.pdbx_strand_id
1 'polypeptide(L)' 'TAQAQANKDRLRAQTDAARAAGVFGAPTFICADGELFWGHDRLEMALEHAAMSARR' A
#
# COMPACT_ATOMS: atom_id res chain seq x y z
N THR A 1 19.96 13.84 -7.40
CA THR A 1 18.79 14.21 -8.25
C THR A 1 17.83 13.03 -8.30
N ALA A 2 16.59 13.23 -8.74
CA ALA A 2 15.62 12.13 -8.87
C ALA A 2 16.15 10.95 -9.72
N GLN A 3 16.97 11.24 -10.74
CA GLN A 3 17.52 10.26 -11.68
C GLN A 3 18.74 9.48 -11.17
N ALA A 4 19.22 9.72 -9.95
CA ALA A 4 20.38 9.02 -9.39
C ALA A 4 20.11 7.50 -9.25
N GLN A 5 21.13 6.68 -9.48
CA GLN A 5 21.01 5.21 -9.44
C GLN A 5 20.45 4.71 -8.10
N ALA A 6 20.95 5.24 -6.99
CA ALA A 6 20.47 4.89 -5.65
C ALA A 6 18.95 5.08 -5.48
N ASN A 7 18.34 6.06 -6.16
CA ASN A 7 16.89 6.26 -6.09
C ASN A 7 16.13 5.22 -6.91
N LYS A 8 16.66 4.81 -8.07
CA LYS A 8 16.07 3.74 -8.88
C LYS A 8 16.09 2.41 -8.13
N ASP A 9 17.19 2.13 -7.42
CA ASP A 9 17.34 0.90 -6.64
C ASP A 9 16.36 0.88 -5.46
N ARG A 10 16.21 2.01 -4.76
CA ARG A 10 15.18 2.16 -3.71
C ARG A 10 13.76 1.96 -4.25
N LEU A 11 13.44 2.54 -5.41
CA LEU A 11 12.12 2.37 -6.04
C LEU A 11 11.83 0.89 -6.39
N ARG A 12 12.83 0.17 -6.93
CA ARG A 12 12.68 -1.27 -7.22
C ARG A 12 12.44 -2.06 -5.95
N ALA A 13 13.25 -1.85 -4.91
CA ALA A 13 13.10 -2.54 -3.63
C ALA A 13 11.72 -2.30 -3.00
N GLN A 14 11.20 -1.07 -3.05
CA GLN A 14 9.85 -0.75 -2.58
C GLN A 14 8.77 -1.45 -3.41
N THR A 15 8.95 -1.53 -4.73
CA THR A 15 8.01 -2.22 -5.62
C THR A 15 8.00 -3.74 -5.37
N ASP A 16 9.16 -4.34 -5.13
CA ASP A 16 9.28 -5.76 -4.81
C ASP A 16 8.67 -6.09 -3.46
N ALA A 17 8.86 -5.23 -2.45
CA ALA A 17 8.20 -5.34 -1.16
C ALA A 17 6.67 -5.25 -1.26
N ALA A 18 6.16 -4.32 -2.06
CA ALA A 18 4.72 -4.21 -2.32
C ALA A 18 4.17 -5.48 -3.00
N ARG A 19 4.88 -6.01 -4.01
CA ARG A 19 4.49 -7.26 -4.67
C ARG A 19 4.46 -8.44 -3.71
N ALA A 20 5.46 -8.55 -2.82
CA ALA A 20 5.51 -9.59 -1.80
C ALA A 20 4.36 -9.47 -0.78
N ALA A 21 3.85 -8.26 -0.54
CA ALA A 21 2.68 -8.00 0.29
C ALA A 21 1.33 -8.21 -0.44
N GLY A 22 1.33 -8.76 -1.66
CA GLY A 22 0.12 -9.03 -2.44
C GLY A 22 -0.42 -7.83 -3.23
N VAL A 23 0.30 -6.70 -3.26
CA VAL A 23 -0.08 -5.54 -4.08
C VAL A 23 0.12 -5.86 -5.56
N PHE A 24 -0.95 -5.76 -6.34
CA PHE A 24 -0.96 -6.04 -7.78
C PHE A 24 -1.25 -4.81 -8.65
N GLY A 25 -1.67 -3.70 -8.06
CA GLY A 25 -2.02 -2.46 -8.76
C GLY A 25 -1.90 -1.24 -7.85
N ALA A 26 -2.23 -0.06 -8.37
CA ALA A 26 -2.24 1.18 -7.62
C ALA A 26 -3.50 2.01 -7.91
N PRO A 27 -4.04 2.75 -6.93
CA PRO A 27 -3.65 2.74 -5.51
C PRO A 27 -4.15 1.47 -4.78
N THR A 28 -3.39 1.03 -3.77
CA THR A 28 -3.75 -0.06 -2.84
C THR A 28 -3.51 0.41 -1.41
N PHE A 29 -4.42 0.06 -0.51
CA PHE A 29 -4.37 0.33 0.92
C PHE A 29 -4.37 -1.00 1.66
N ILE A 30 -3.49 -1.17 2.64
CA ILE A 30 -3.43 -2.36 3.49
C ILE A 30 -3.60 -1.88 4.94
N CYS A 31 -4.63 -2.37 5.61
CA CYS A 31 -4.93 -2.06 7.01
C CYS A 31 -4.04 -2.87 7.96
N ALA A 32 -3.97 -2.49 9.23
CA ALA A 32 -3.05 -3.11 10.21
C ALA A 32 -3.34 -4.60 10.48
N ASP A 33 -4.57 -5.05 10.25
CA ASP A 33 -5.01 -6.45 10.32
C ASP A 33 -4.72 -7.24 9.04
N GLY A 34 -4.13 -6.61 8.03
CA GLY A 34 -3.79 -7.22 6.74
C GLY A 34 -4.89 -7.11 5.69
N GLU A 35 -6.04 -6.52 6.00
CA GLU A 35 -7.12 -6.33 5.02
C GLU A 35 -6.66 -5.39 3.89
N LEU A 36 -6.90 -5.78 2.63
CA LEU A 36 -6.40 -5.09 1.44
C LEU A 36 -7.55 -4.51 0.61
N PHE A 37 -7.45 -3.21 0.31
CA PHE A 37 -8.37 -2.48 -0.55
C PHE A 37 -7.64 -1.97 -1.80
N TRP A 38 -8.13 -2.31 -2.98
CA TRP A 38 -7.59 -1.85 -4.26
C TRP A 38 -8.57 -0.90 -4.97
N GLY A 39 -8.06 0.24 -5.44
CA GLY A 39 -8.84 1.29 -6.11
C GLY A 39 -9.11 2.50 -5.22
N HIS A 40 -9.10 3.70 -5.82
CA HIS A 40 -9.36 4.96 -5.10
C HIS A 40 -10.80 5.03 -4.57
N ASP A 41 -11.75 4.45 -5.30
CA ASP A 41 -13.15 4.29 -4.92
C ASP A 41 -13.35 3.42 -3.66
N ARG A 42 -12.30 2.72 -3.20
CA ARG A 42 -12.28 1.94 -1.97
C ARG A 42 -11.55 2.62 -0.80
N LEU A 43 -11.05 3.85 -0.99
CA LEU A 43 -10.34 4.58 0.07
C LEU A 43 -11.21 4.80 1.32
N GLU A 44 -12.46 5.25 1.14
CA GLU A 44 -13.34 5.53 2.29
C GLU A 44 -13.60 4.26 3.10
N MET A 45 -13.87 3.13 2.43
CA MET A 45 -14.03 1.83 3.09
C MET A 45 -12.77 1.39 3.84
N ALA A 46 -11.58 1.61 3.28
CA ALA A 46 -10.33 1.29 3.95
C ALA A 46 -10.14 2.12 5.25
N LEU A 47 -10.53 3.39 5.23
CA LEU A 47 -10.47 4.28 6.39
C LEU A 47 -11.50 3.89 7.46
N GLU A 48 -12.74 3.61 7.05
CA GLU A 48 -13.79 3.12 7.95
C GLU A 48 -13.39 1.80 8.62
N HIS A 49 -12.85 0.86 7.84
CA HIS A 49 -12.34 -0.41 8.34
C HIS A 49 -11.21 -0.20 9.35
N ALA A 50 -10.19 0.58 9.01
CA ALA A 50 -9.10 0.89 9.91
C ALA A 50 -9.57 1.53 11.23
N ALA A 51 -10.56 2.44 11.16
CA ALA A 51 -11.15 3.07 12.34
C ALA A 51 -11.95 2.08 13.20
N MET A 52 -12.64 1.10 12.60
CA MET A 52 -13.32 0.03 13.32
C MET A 52 -12.34 -0.94 13.99
N SER A 53 -11.31 -1.37 13.26
CA SER A 53 -10.30 -2.30 13.78
C SER A 53 -9.47 -1.69 14.91
N ALA A 54 -9.20 -0.38 14.89
CA ALA A 54 -8.49 0.32 15.96
C ALA A 54 -9.30 0.48 17.27
N ARG A 55 -10.62 0.28 17.23
CA ARG A 55 -11.51 0.35 18.41
C ARG A 55 -11.69 -1.00 19.12
N ARG A 56 -11.12 -2.06 18.57
CA ARG A 56 -11.13 -3.42 19.14
C ARG A 56 -9.85 -3.65 19.94
#